data_AF-A0A536FMA7-F1
#
_entry.id   AF-A0A536FMA7-F1
#
_cell.length_a   1.000
_cell.length_b   1.000
_cell.length_c   1.000
_cell.angle_alpha   90.00
_cell.angle_beta   90.00
_cell.angle_gamma   90.00
#
_symmetry.space_group_name_H-M   'P 1'
#
loop_
_entity.id
_entity.type
_entity.pdbx_description
1 polymer ?
#
loop_
_entity_poly.entity_id
_entity_poly.type
_entity_poly.pdbx_seq_one_letter_code
_entity_poly.pdbx_strand_id
1 'polypeptide(L)'
;MQSFKVGPDYIDAAYLAHVSGRPCRNLDSWMLGEGALRQVLAQGVLGVDLALVEGMLGLFDGRGGSTDGSTADVARIIKAPVVLVIDINDMTESAAAVALGFKSFAESPRIAGVLLNNVRSDAHRRRAEDAIWDIAKLPVLGALRAMPQLDIPQRERGLL
;
A
#
# COMPACT_ATOMS: atom_id res chain seq x y z
N MET A 1 0.82 -16.26 6.26
CA MET A 1 0.49 -15.12 5.38
C MET A 1 1.02 -15.39 3.98
N GLN A 2 0.35 -14.91 2.93
CA GLN A 2 0.84 -14.90 1.55
C GLN A 2 1.04 -13.44 1.12
N SER A 3 2.21 -13.10 0.57
CA SER A 3 2.46 -11.79 -0.02
C SER A 3 2.18 -11.78 -1.53
N PHE A 4 1.77 -10.63 -2.02
CA PHE A 4 1.61 -10.32 -3.43
C PHE A 4 2.16 -8.93 -3.71
N LYS A 5 2.59 -8.70 -4.95
CA LYS A 5 3.04 -7.39 -5.42
C LYS A 5 2.18 -6.96 -6.61
N VAL A 6 1.70 -5.72 -6.60
CA VAL A 6 1.04 -5.15 -7.79
C VAL A 6 2.09 -4.86 -8.85
N GLY A 7 1.79 -5.25 -10.09
CA GLY A 7 2.64 -5.05 -11.25
C GLY A 7 3.81 -6.05 -11.36
N PRO A 8 4.65 -5.91 -12.39
CA PRO A 8 5.71 -6.87 -12.71
C PRO A 8 7.04 -6.53 -12.01
N ASP A 9 7.03 -6.30 -10.69
CA ASP A 9 8.25 -6.06 -9.91
C ASP A 9 8.80 -7.37 -9.35
N TYR A 10 10.12 -7.60 -9.48
CA TYR A 10 10.79 -8.80 -8.99
C TYR A 10 11.67 -8.55 -7.76
N ILE A 11 12.08 -7.31 -7.50
CA ILE A 11 12.94 -6.95 -6.37
C ILE A 11 12.07 -6.87 -5.11
N ASP A 12 10.99 -6.10 -5.16
CA ASP A 12 10.03 -5.98 -4.06
C ASP A 12 9.42 -7.35 -3.76
N ALA A 13 9.07 -8.10 -4.81
CA ALA A 13 8.57 -9.46 -4.67
C ALA A 13 9.58 -10.39 -3.95
N ALA A 14 10.89 -10.24 -4.20
CA ALA A 14 11.90 -11.02 -3.51
C ALA A 14 11.99 -10.66 -2.02
N TYR A 15 11.94 -9.37 -1.66
CA TYR A 15 11.91 -8.93 -0.26
C TYR A 15 10.64 -9.43 0.46
N LEU A 16 9.48 -9.29 -0.17
CA LEU A 16 8.22 -9.79 0.36
C LEU A 16 8.24 -11.32 0.53
N ALA A 17 8.84 -12.05 -0.41
CA ALA A 17 8.98 -13.49 -0.31
C ALA A 17 9.88 -13.89 0.87
N HIS A 18 10.99 -13.15 1.07
CA HIS A 18 11.89 -13.35 2.20
C HIS A 18 11.18 -13.12 3.53
N VAL A 19 10.41 -12.04 3.66
CA VAL A 19 9.67 -11.70 4.89
C VAL A 19 8.51 -12.67 5.16
N SER A 20 7.79 -13.10 4.13
CA SER A 20 6.61 -13.97 4.29
C SER A 20 6.94 -15.46 4.38
N GLY A 21 8.16 -15.87 4.04
CA GLY A 21 8.58 -17.28 3.99
C GLY A 21 7.89 -18.08 2.89
N ARG A 22 7.22 -17.43 1.93
CA ARG A 22 6.54 -18.03 0.79
C ARG A 22 6.86 -17.27 -0.48
N PRO A 23 6.83 -17.90 -1.67
CA PRO A 23 6.99 -17.16 -2.93
C PRO A 23 5.96 -16.04 -3.05
N CYS A 24 6.42 -14.80 -3.25
CA CYS A 24 5.57 -13.68 -3.60
C CYS A 24 5.08 -13.83 -5.04
N ARG A 25 3.83 -13.45 -5.32
CA ARG A 25 3.23 -13.52 -6.65
C ARG A 25 2.80 -12.14 -7.12
N ASN A 26 2.96 -11.88 -8.41
CA ASN A 26 2.54 -10.61 -8.99
C ASN A 26 1.05 -10.62 -9.33
N LEU A 27 0.36 -9.53 -9.00
CA LEU A 27 -1.01 -9.24 -9.39
C LEU A 27 -0.99 -8.06 -10.36
N ASP A 28 -1.09 -8.36 -11.64
CA ASP A 28 -1.07 -7.38 -12.71
C ASP A 28 -2.34 -7.54 -13.56
N SER A 29 -3.29 -6.62 -13.43
CA SER A 29 -4.56 -6.70 -14.14
C SER A 29 -4.42 -6.43 -15.63
N TRP A 30 -3.33 -5.77 -16.06
CA TRP A 30 -3.08 -5.47 -17.46
C TRP A 30 -2.53 -6.68 -18.21
N MET A 31 -1.52 -7.37 -17.66
CA MET A 31 -0.92 -8.54 -18.29
C MET A 31 -1.76 -9.81 -18.14
N LEU A 32 -2.40 -10.00 -16.97
CA LEU A 32 -3.16 -11.22 -16.68
C LEU A 32 -4.64 -11.11 -17.07
N GLY A 33 -5.20 -9.89 -17.10
CA GLY A 33 -6.65 -9.70 -17.10
C GLY A 33 -7.29 -10.11 -15.76
N GLU A 34 -8.55 -9.70 -15.55
CA GLU A 34 -9.23 -9.91 -14.26
C GLU A 34 -9.36 -11.40 -13.88
N GLY A 35 -9.67 -12.27 -14.85
CA GLY A 35 -9.93 -13.69 -14.60
C GLY A 35 -8.70 -14.44 -14.07
N ALA A 36 -7.57 -14.31 -14.77
CA ALA A 36 -6.33 -14.96 -14.34
C ALA A 36 -5.78 -14.32 -13.06
N LEU A 37 -5.92 -13.00 -12.87
CA LEU A 37 -5.55 -12.34 -11.62
C LEU A 37 -6.29 -12.94 -10.42
N ARG A 38 -7.62 -13.12 -10.53
CA ARG A 38 -8.44 -13.77 -9.49
C ARG A 38 -7.98 -15.20 -9.22
N GLN A 39 -7.61 -15.94 -10.26
CA GLN A 39 -7.10 -17.31 -10.11
C GLN A 39 -5.74 -17.34 -9.39
N VAL A 40 -4.81 -16.44 -9.74
CA VAL A 40 -3.50 -16.32 -9.07
C VAL A 40 -3.70 -16.03 -7.59
N LEU A 41 -4.59 -15.09 -7.24
CA LEU A 41 -4.94 -14.82 -5.84
C LEU A 41 -5.52 -16.06 -5.16
N ALA A 42 -6.57 -16.66 -5.73
CA ALA A 42 -7.28 -17.80 -5.14
C ALA A 42 -6.35 -18.98 -4.85
N GLN A 43 -5.40 -19.26 -5.74
CA GLN A 43 -4.39 -20.31 -5.54
C GLN A 43 -3.33 -19.89 -4.51
N GLY A 44 -2.91 -18.63 -4.53
CA GLY A 44 -1.87 -18.15 -3.61
C GLY A 44 -2.32 -18.14 -2.15
N VAL A 45 -3.61 -17.92 -1.89
CA VAL A 45 -4.16 -17.85 -0.53
C VAL A 45 -4.53 -19.20 0.07
N LEU A 46 -4.34 -20.32 -0.64
CA LEU A 46 -4.60 -21.64 -0.08
C LEU A 46 -3.71 -21.92 1.14
N GLY A 47 -4.35 -22.26 2.25
CA GLY A 47 -3.68 -22.59 3.51
C GLY A 47 -3.03 -21.40 4.22
N VAL A 48 -3.50 -20.17 3.99
CA VAL A 48 -3.08 -19.00 4.77
C VAL A 48 -4.28 -18.18 5.27
N ASP A 49 -4.12 -17.54 6.42
CA ASP A 49 -5.18 -16.72 7.02
C ASP A 49 -5.16 -15.26 6.54
N LEU A 50 -4.07 -14.83 5.91
CA LEU A 50 -3.84 -13.43 5.52
C LEU A 50 -3.14 -13.35 4.17
N ALA A 51 -3.68 -12.50 3.29
CA ALA A 51 -3.05 -12.05 2.06
C ALA A 51 -2.64 -10.58 2.21
N LEU A 52 -1.37 -10.27 1.98
CA LEU A 52 -0.85 -8.91 1.95
C LEU A 52 -0.49 -8.56 0.51
N VAL A 53 -1.10 -7.50 -0.03
CA VAL A 53 -0.81 -7.01 -1.38
C VAL A 53 -0.10 -5.68 -1.25
N GLU A 54 1.17 -5.64 -1.65
CA GLU A 54 1.90 -4.39 -1.77
C GLU A 54 1.53 -3.71 -3.09
N GLY A 55 1.13 -2.44 -3.01
CA GLY A 55 0.85 -1.62 -4.19
C GLY A 55 2.10 -1.29 -5.00
N MET A 56 1.93 -0.50 -6.05
CA MET A 56 3.03 0.11 -6.81
C MET A 56 2.72 1.58 -7.07
N LEU A 57 3.76 2.40 -7.20
CA LEU A 57 3.65 3.84 -7.47
C LEU A 57 2.64 4.52 -6.50
N GLY A 58 1.78 5.41 -6.99
CA GLY A 58 0.60 5.89 -6.25
C GLY A 58 -0.62 5.00 -6.44
N LEU A 59 -1.63 5.19 -5.58
CA LEU A 59 -2.83 4.34 -5.54
C LEU A 59 -3.56 4.27 -6.90
N PHE A 60 -3.68 5.40 -7.59
CA PHE A 60 -4.44 5.52 -8.85
C PHE A 60 -3.54 5.56 -10.10
N ASP A 61 -2.23 5.41 -9.94
CA ASP A 61 -1.27 5.57 -11.02
C ASP A 61 -1.21 4.29 -11.86
N GLY A 62 -2.03 4.25 -12.91
CA GLY A 62 -2.07 3.15 -13.88
C GLY A 62 -1.37 3.49 -15.19
N ARG A 63 -1.56 2.63 -16.18
CA ARG A 63 -0.89 2.75 -17.47
C ARG A 63 -1.43 3.94 -18.28
N GLY A 64 -0.52 4.77 -18.81
CA GLY A 64 -0.87 5.77 -19.83
C GLY A 64 -1.87 6.84 -19.38
N GLY A 65 -1.93 7.12 -18.07
CA GLY A 65 -2.89 8.07 -17.50
C GLY A 65 -4.29 7.51 -17.27
N SER A 66 -4.51 6.21 -17.47
CA SER A 66 -5.70 5.51 -16.96
C SER A 66 -5.42 4.90 -15.57
N THR A 67 -6.46 4.36 -14.94
CA THR A 67 -6.32 3.58 -13.70
C THR A 67 -6.04 2.10 -13.95
N ASP A 68 -5.95 1.64 -15.21
CA ASP A 68 -5.72 0.24 -15.54
C ASP A 68 -4.33 -0.21 -15.05
N GLY A 69 -4.28 -1.35 -14.35
CA GLY A 69 -3.03 -1.85 -13.77
C GLY A 69 -2.58 -1.12 -12.49
N SER A 70 -3.31 -0.09 -12.06
CA SER A 70 -3.01 0.61 -10.80
C SER A 70 -3.31 -0.27 -9.58
N THR A 71 -2.76 0.13 -8.43
CA THR A 71 -3.10 -0.49 -7.14
C THR A 71 -4.61 -0.44 -6.87
N ALA A 72 -5.28 0.67 -7.23
CA ALA A 72 -6.72 0.84 -7.08
C ALA A 72 -7.52 -0.15 -7.95
N ASP A 73 -7.08 -0.38 -9.18
CA ASP A 73 -7.73 -1.34 -10.08
C ASP A 73 -7.59 -2.78 -9.57
N VAL A 74 -6.38 -3.19 -9.17
CA VAL A 74 -6.18 -4.52 -8.56
C VAL A 74 -7.02 -4.68 -7.29
N ALA A 75 -7.03 -3.68 -6.40
CA ALA A 75 -7.83 -3.70 -5.18
C ALA A 75 -9.35 -3.83 -5.47
N ARG A 76 -9.86 -3.12 -6.49
CA ARG A 76 -11.24 -3.24 -6.98
C ARG A 76 -11.53 -4.66 -7.45
N ILE A 77 -10.66 -5.24 -8.28
CA ILE A 77 -10.83 -6.59 -8.81
C ILE A 77 -10.93 -7.59 -7.66
N ILE A 78 -9.98 -7.57 -6.73
CA ILE A 78 -9.94 -8.55 -5.63
C ILE A 78 -10.83 -8.19 -4.44
N LYS A 79 -11.54 -7.05 -4.52
CA LYS A 79 -12.38 -6.49 -3.45
C LYS A 79 -11.63 -6.30 -2.13
N ALA A 80 -10.35 -5.96 -2.20
CA ALA A 80 -9.54 -5.72 -1.02
C ALA A 80 -9.70 -4.29 -0.51
N PRO A 81 -9.76 -4.09 0.82
CA PRO A 81 -9.57 -2.77 1.39
C PRO A 81 -8.13 -2.28 1.19
N VAL A 82 -7.95 -0.97 1.09
CA VAL A 82 -6.64 -0.33 0.98
C VAL A 82 -6.27 0.33 2.30
N VAL A 83 -5.02 0.13 2.73
CA VAL A 83 -4.41 0.88 3.83
C VAL A 83 -3.39 1.82 3.21
N LEU A 84 -3.54 3.12 3.46
CA LEU A 84 -2.59 4.12 2.96
C LEU A 84 -1.37 4.15 3.88
N VAL A 85 -0.17 4.21 3.32
CA VAL A 85 1.05 4.54 4.07
C VAL A 85 1.40 5.98 3.74
N ILE A 86 1.34 6.86 4.74
CA ILE A 86 1.63 8.29 4.57
C ILE A 86 2.92 8.60 5.32
N ASP A 87 3.93 9.07 4.59
CA ASP A 87 5.11 9.67 5.20
C ASP A 87 4.71 10.99 5.86
N ILE A 88 4.86 11.07 7.18
CA ILE A 88 4.49 12.25 7.96
C ILE A 88 5.70 12.99 8.51
N ASN A 89 6.92 12.80 8.00
CA ASN A 89 8.16 13.33 8.58
C ASN A 89 8.05 14.80 9.04
N ASP A 90 7.44 15.66 8.22
CA ASP A 90 7.17 17.08 8.54
C ASP A 90 5.67 17.45 8.39
N MET A 91 4.77 16.50 8.64
CA MET A 91 3.32 16.70 8.46
C MET A 91 2.48 16.25 9.64
N THR A 92 1.53 17.09 10.03
CA THR A 92 0.41 16.71 10.91
C THR A 92 -0.91 16.90 10.15
N GLU A 93 -1.43 18.11 10.08
CA GLU A 93 -2.71 18.44 9.45
C GLU A 93 -2.70 18.16 7.94
N SER A 94 -1.56 18.36 7.28
CA SER A 94 -1.38 18.00 5.86
C SER A 94 -1.55 16.50 5.61
N ALA A 95 -1.17 15.64 6.55
CA ALA A 95 -1.40 14.20 6.43
C ALA A 95 -2.90 13.87 6.40
N ALA A 96 -3.71 14.62 7.16
CA ALA A 96 -5.16 14.50 7.15
C ALA A 96 -5.77 14.97 5.81
N ALA A 97 -5.25 16.06 5.24
CA ALA A 97 -5.66 16.52 3.91
C ALA A 97 -5.34 15.49 2.82
N VAL A 98 -4.14 14.88 2.86
CA VAL A 98 -3.76 13.79 1.95
C VAL A 98 -4.69 12.58 2.10
N ALA A 99 -4.93 12.14 3.34
CA ALA A 99 -5.82 11.01 3.62
C ALA A 99 -7.26 11.28 3.14
N LEU A 100 -7.79 12.49 3.37
CA LEU A 100 -9.10 12.90 2.88
C LEU A 100 -9.16 12.93 1.36
N GLY A 101 -8.10 13.44 0.72
CA GLY A 101 -7.95 13.47 -0.73
C GLY A 101 -8.10 12.08 -1.33
N PHE A 102 -7.29 11.13 -0.90
CA PHE A 102 -7.37 9.74 -1.38
C PHE A 102 -8.71 9.08 -1.07
N LYS A 103 -9.29 9.31 0.11
CA LYS A 103 -10.61 8.78 0.49
C LYS A 103 -11.72 9.31 -0.41
N SER A 104 -11.66 10.58 -0.80
CA SER A 104 -12.72 11.27 -1.55
C SER A 104 -12.51 11.20 -3.07
N PHE A 105 -11.33 10.78 -3.52
CA PHE A 105 -10.96 10.80 -4.94
C PHE A 105 -11.79 9.83 -5.80
N ALA A 106 -12.11 8.65 -5.26
CA ALA A 106 -12.91 7.63 -5.95
C ALA A 106 -13.76 6.84 -4.95
N GLU A 107 -14.92 6.35 -5.40
CA GLU A 107 -15.80 5.50 -4.59
C GLU A 107 -15.20 4.11 -4.28
N SER A 108 -14.27 3.66 -5.12
CA SER A 108 -13.58 2.38 -4.97
C SER A 108 -12.11 2.52 -5.36
N PRO A 109 -11.18 1.83 -4.67
CA PRO A 109 -11.40 0.89 -3.56
C PRO A 109 -11.66 1.59 -2.20
N ARG A 110 -12.24 0.85 -1.25
CA ARG A 110 -12.46 1.35 0.12
C ARG A 110 -11.10 1.56 0.82
N ILE A 111 -10.82 2.80 1.23
CA ILE A 111 -9.74 3.09 2.17
C ILE A 111 -10.16 2.66 3.59
N ALA A 112 -9.46 1.69 4.17
CA ALA A 112 -9.77 1.15 5.49
C ALA A 112 -9.05 1.88 6.63
N GLY A 113 -7.96 2.58 6.34
CA GLY A 113 -7.20 3.31 7.34
C GLY A 113 -5.84 3.77 6.83
N VAL A 114 -5.04 4.31 7.75
CA VAL A 114 -3.74 4.90 7.46
C VAL A 114 -2.67 4.30 8.37
N LEU A 115 -1.48 4.04 7.83
CA LEU A 115 -0.25 3.81 8.56
C LEU A 115 0.63 5.06 8.43
N LEU A 116 1.15 5.55 9.54
CA LEU A 116 2.03 6.71 9.57
C LEU A 116 3.49 6.25 9.44
N ASN A 117 4.23 6.79 8.49
CA ASN A 117 5.65 6.54 8.33
C ASN A 117 6.47 7.76 8.78
N ASN A 118 7.72 7.54 9.19
CA ASN A 118 8.66 8.58 9.64
C ASN A 118 8.17 9.46 10.81
N VAL A 119 7.49 8.84 11.77
CA VAL A 119 7.00 9.53 12.96
C VAL A 119 8.16 9.95 13.87
N ARG A 120 8.26 11.25 14.18
CA ARG A 120 9.35 11.81 15.00
C ARG A 120 9.22 11.61 16.51
N SER A 121 7.99 11.61 17.03
CA SER A 121 7.72 11.50 18.47
C SER A 121 6.27 11.08 18.73
N ASP A 122 5.92 10.71 19.96
CA ASP A 122 4.54 10.37 20.31
C ASP A 122 3.60 11.57 20.25
N ALA A 123 4.11 12.77 20.55
CA ALA A 123 3.34 13.99 20.39
C ALA A 123 3.03 14.27 18.91
N HIS A 124 4.03 14.06 18.03
CA HIS A 124 3.85 14.17 16.59
C HIS A 124 2.82 13.15 16.08
N ARG A 125 2.97 11.88 16.48
CA ARG A 125 2.01 10.80 16.17
C ARG A 125 0.58 11.19 16.53
N ARG A 126 0.33 11.58 17.78
CA ARG A 126 -1.00 11.90 18.29
C ARG A 126 -1.67 13.03 17.51
N ARG A 127 -0.93 14.11 17.22
CA ARG A 127 -1.46 15.21 16.41
C ARG A 127 -1.89 14.76 15.00
N ALA A 128 -1.09 13.91 14.36
CA ALA A 128 -1.45 13.37 13.06
C ALA A 128 -2.67 12.41 13.15
N GLU A 129 -2.72 11.55 14.18
CA GLU A 129 -3.86 10.66 14.45
C GLU A 129 -5.16 11.45 14.65
N ASP A 130 -5.14 12.47 15.52
CA ASP A 130 -6.28 13.32 15.80
C ASP A 130 -6.75 14.05 14.53
N ALA A 131 -5.82 14.67 13.78
CA ALA A 131 -6.16 15.39 12.56
C ALA A 131 -6.78 14.46 11.49
N ILE A 132 -6.21 13.26 11.28
CA ILE A 132 -6.73 12.29 10.30
C ILE A 132 -8.13 11.81 10.72
N TRP A 133 -8.34 11.55 12.01
CA TRP A 133 -9.65 11.16 12.51
C TRP A 133 -10.67 12.29 12.35
N ASP A 134 -10.31 13.52 12.68
CA ASP A 134 -11.23 14.66 12.68
C ASP A 134 -11.62 15.11 11.28
N ILE A 135 -10.68 15.09 10.33
CA ILE A 135 -10.88 15.61 8.97
C ILE A 135 -11.23 14.47 7.99
N ALA A 136 -10.38 13.45 7.90
CA ALA A 136 -10.56 12.37 6.93
C ALA A 136 -11.52 11.28 7.41
N LYS A 137 -11.81 11.21 8.72
CA LYS A 137 -12.65 10.16 9.33
C LYS A 137 -12.12 8.77 8.94
N LEU A 138 -10.81 8.58 9.09
CA LEU A 138 -10.11 7.31 8.89
C LEU A 138 -9.36 6.94 10.17
N PRO A 139 -9.35 5.65 10.56
CA PRO A 139 -8.53 5.22 11.67
C PRO A 139 -7.05 5.17 11.24
N VAL A 140 -6.16 5.59 12.15
CA VAL A 140 -4.74 5.25 12.05
C VAL A 140 -4.54 3.87 12.66
N LEU A 141 -4.02 2.94 11.86
CA LEU A 141 -3.85 1.53 12.21
C LEU A 141 -2.50 1.24 12.86
N GLY A 142 -1.56 2.19 12.78
CA GLY A 142 -0.20 2.03 13.27
C GLY A 142 0.72 3.15 12.81
N ALA A 143 1.93 3.17 13.37
CA ALA A 143 2.93 4.19 13.09
C ALA A 143 4.34 3.59 13.16
N LEU A 144 5.20 4.00 12.23
CA LEU A 144 6.61 3.66 12.20
C LEU A 144 7.44 4.91 12.52
N ARG A 145 8.35 4.78 13.49
CA ARG A 145 9.31 5.83 13.83
C ARG A 145 10.27 6.07 12.67
N ALA A 146 10.77 7.30 12.55
CA ALA A 146 11.94 7.53 11.70
C ALA A 146 13.12 6.68 12.21
N MET A 147 13.75 5.93 11.31
CA MET A 147 14.89 5.07 11.61
C MET A 147 16.09 5.50 10.75
N PRO A 148 16.83 6.55 11.14
CA PRO A 148 17.94 7.07 10.34
C PRO A 148 19.06 6.06 10.08
N GLN A 149 19.14 4.99 10.88
CA GLN A 149 20.11 3.91 10.72
C GLN A 149 19.73 2.90 9.63
N LEU A 150 18.48 2.94 9.15
CA LEU A 150 17.97 2.13 8.05
C LEU A 150 17.83 2.99 6.78
N ASP A 151 18.85 3.79 6.49
CA ASP A 151 18.93 4.48 5.21
C ASP A 151 19.33 3.46 4.13
N ILE A 152 18.34 3.02 3.34
CA ILE A 152 18.58 2.20 2.16
C ILE A 152 18.77 3.19 1.00
N PRO A 153 19.99 3.40 0.51
CA PRO A 153 20.24 4.40 -0.52
C PRO A 153 19.34 4.14 -1.72
N GLN A 154 18.51 5.11 -2.10
CA GLN A 154 17.72 5.07 -3.32
C GLN A 154 18.68 4.99 -4.51
N ARG A 155 18.76 3.83 -5.14
CA ARG A 155 19.42 3.66 -6.44
C ARG A 155 18.31 3.66 -7.48
N GLU A 156 18.44 4.51 -8.51
CA GLU A 156 17.36 4.91 -9.42
C GLU A 156 16.54 3.77 -10.03
N ARG A 157 17.05 2.53 -10.07
CA ARG A 157 16.34 1.33 -10.58
C ARG A 157 16.79 0.01 -9.95
N GLY A 158 17.05 -0.04 -8.64
CA GLY A 158 17.27 -1.28 -7.90
C GLY A 158 18.57 -2.02 -8.23
N LEU A 159 19.37 -2.28 -7.20
CA LEU A 159 20.30 -3.41 -7.05
C LEU A 159 21.14 -3.13 -5.79
N LEU A 160 21.32 -4.15 -4.95
CA LEU A 160 22.37 -4.20 -3.94
C LEU A 160 23.70 -4.50 -4.63
#